data_AF-A0A8X6G8D9-F1
#
_entry.id   AF-A0A8X6G8D9-F1
#
_cell.length_a   1.000
_cell.length_b   1.000
_cell.length_c   1.000
_cell.angle_alpha   90.00
_cell.angle_beta   90.00
_cell.angle_gamma   90.00
#
_symmetry.space_group_name_H-M   'P 1'
#
loop_
_entity.id
_entity.type
_entity.pdbx_description
1 polymer ?
#
loop_
_entity_poly.entity_id
_entity_poly.type
_entity_poly.pdbx_seq_one_letter_code
_entity_poly.pdbx_strand_id
1 'polypeptide(L)'
;MDFTCKALNYPISQAQFYTDSTIVLSWIGSHVSRWKTFVANRVAKIQTLSSGIQWHNISGSANPADLATRGVSSSTLLTSI
;
A
#
# COMPACT_ATOMS: atom_id res chain seq x y z
N MET A 1 -4.48 11.06 -2.87
CA MET A 1 -5.75 10.76 -2.18
C MET A 1 -6.96 11.28 -2.96
N ASP A 2 -6.85 12.42 -3.64
CA ASP A 2 -7.95 13.05 -4.39
C ASP A 2 -8.65 12.14 -5.40
N PHE A 3 -7.89 11.33 -6.15
CA PHE A 3 -8.48 10.35 -7.08
C PHE A 3 -9.36 9.33 -6.34
N THR A 4 -8.88 8.80 -5.21
CA THR A 4 -9.60 7.78 -4.44
C THR A 4 -10.90 8.31 -3.87
N CYS A 5 -10.90 9.51 -3.28
CA CYS A 5 -12.12 10.14 -2.77
C CYS A 5 -13.16 10.36 -3.88
N LYS A 6 -12.72 10.81 -5.06
CA LYS A 6 -13.60 10.98 -6.23
C LYS A 6 -14.14 9.66 -6.74
N ALA A 7 -13.30 8.63 -6.86
CA ALA A 7 -13.68 7.33 -7.39
C ALA A 7 -14.69 6.59 -6.48
N LEU A 8 -14.53 6.69 -5.16
CA LEU A 8 -15.43 6.07 -4.19
C LEU A 8 -16.69 6.91 -3.93
N ASN A 9 -16.74 8.15 -4.42
CA ASN A 9 -17.77 9.13 -4.07
C ASN A 9 -17.99 9.23 -2.55
N TYR A 10 -16.90 9.12 -1.78
CA TYR A 10 -16.93 9.08 -0.32
C TYR A 10 -15.74 9.85 0.25
N PRO A 11 -15.96 10.73 1.26
CA PRO A 11 -14.88 11.49 1.86
C PRO A 11 -13.99 10.59 2.71
N ILE A 12 -12.71 10.50 2.37
CA ILE A 12 -11.71 9.81 3.19
C ILE A 12 -11.09 10.82 4.14
N SER A 13 -11.39 10.71 5.43
CA SER A 13 -10.85 11.57 6.49
C SER A 13 -9.42 11.18 6.90
N GLN A 14 -9.09 9.89 6.81
CA GLN A 14 -7.79 9.35 7.20
C GLN A 14 -7.42 8.14 6.34
N ALA A 15 -6.13 8.00 6.04
CA ALA A 15 -5.59 6.83 5.36
C ALA A 15 -4.43 6.23 6.15
N GLN A 16 -4.34 4.90 6.11
CA GLN A 16 -3.22 4.13 6.65
C GLN A 16 -2.64 3.25 5.55
N PHE A 17 -1.33 3.03 5.57
CA PHE A 17 -0.60 2.31 4.53
C PHE A 17 0.09 1.09 5.13
N TYR A 18 -0.09 -0.06 4.49
CA TYR A 18 0.44 -1.34 4.95
C TYR A 18 1.19 -2.05 3.82
N THR A 19 2.21 -2.81 4.20
CA THR A 19 2.87 -3.79 3.33
C THR A 19 3.27 -5.00 4.15
N ASP A 20 3.12 -6.19 3.56
CA ASP A 20 3.61 -7.44 4.15
C ASP A 20 5.10 -7.69 3.90
N SER A 21 5.73 -6.92 3.01
CA SER A 21 7.15 -7.03 2.71
C SER A 21 7.97 -6.10 3.59
N THR A 22 8.72 -6.69 4.53
CA THR A 22 9.70 -5.98 5.37
C THR A 22 10.82 -5.33 4.54
N ILE A 23 11.17 -5.92 3.40
CA ILE A 23 12.13 -5.35 2.45
C ILE A 23 11.57 -4.06 1.83
N VAL A 24 10.33 -4.08 1.34
CA VAL A 24 9.67 -2.88 0.80
C VAL A 24 9.52 -1.82 1.87
N LEU A 25 9.15 -2.20 3.09
CA LEU A 25 9.06 -1.26 4.21
C LEU A 25 10.40 -0.56 4.50
N SER A 26 11.51 -1.33 4.48
CA SER A 26 12.87 -0.79 4.63
C SER A 26 13.25 0.18 3.49
N TRP A 27 12.83 -0.13 2.26
CA TRP A 27 13.04 0.74 1.11
C TRP A 27 12.32 2.07 1.24
N ILE A 28 11.04 2.04 1.66
CA ILE A 28 10.21 3.23 1.85
C ILE A 28 10.75 4.10 3.00
N GLY A 29 11.26 3.48 4.08
CA GLY A 29 11.84 4.19 5.22
C GLY A 29 13.22 4.81 4.96
N SER A 30 13.80 4.62 3.78
CA SER A 30 15.15 5.07 3.43
C SER A 30 15.14 6.15 2.33
N HIS A 31 16.20 6.95 2.28
CA HIS A 31 16.38 7.91 1.18
C HIS A 31 16.57 7.19 -0.16
N VAL A 32 15.92 7.68 -1.22
CA VAL A 32 15.86 7.04 -2.55
C VAL A 32 17.21 6.84 -3.21
N SER A 33 18.20 7.70 -2.92
CA SER A 33 19.56 7.61 -3.47
C SER A 33 20.31 6.35 -3.06
N ARG A 34 19.84 5.63 -2.04
CA ARG A 34 20.43 4.35 -1.63
C ARG A 34 20.12 3.20 -2.59
N TRP A 35 19.12 3.37 -3.46
CA TRP A 35 18.58 2.30 -4.29
C TRP A 35 18.96 2.45 -5.77
N LYS A 36 19.04 1.33 -6.48
CA LYS A 36 19.19 1.33 -7.95
C LYS A 36 17.99 2.04 -8.59
N THR A 37 18.20 2.67 -9.75
CA THR A 37 17.23 3.52 -10.46
C THR A 37 15.80 2.97 -10.47
N PHE A 38 15.61 1.69 -10.78
CA PHE A 38 14.30 1.05 -10.82
C PHE A 38 13.53 1.11 -9.48
N VAL A 39 14.24 0.86 -8.38
CA VAL A 39 13.69 0.87 -7.01
C VAL A 39 13.57 2.32 -6.54
N ALA A 40 14.60 3.13 -6.75
CA ALA A 40 14.62 4.55 -6.38
C ALA A 40 13.41 5.31 -6.96
N ASN A 41 13.10 5.11 -8.25
CA ASN A 41 11.97 5.78 -8.91
C ASN A 41 10.62 5.38 -8.30
N ARG A 42 10.46 4.12 -7.89
CA ARG A 42 9.22 3.64 -7.25
C ARG A 42 9.09 4.16 -5.83
N VAL A 43 10.17 4.08 -5.05
CA VAL A 43 10.22 4.60 -3.68
C VAL A 43 9.94 6.11 -3.67
N ALA A 44 10.51 6.88 -4.60
CA ALA A 44 10.26 8.32 -4.73
C ALA A 44 8.77 8.62 -4.98
N LYS A 45 8.14 7.86 -5.89
CA LYS A 45 6.70 8.00 -6.17
C LYS A 45 5.86 7.64 -4.95
N ILE A 46 6.20 6.56 -4.23
CA ILE A 46 5.51 6.15 -3.01
C ILE A 46 5.63 7.23 -1.93
N GLN A 47 6.84 7.70 -1.63
CA GLN A 47 7.10 8.74 -0.63
C GLN A 47 6.37 10.05 -0.96
N THR A 48 6.31 10.42 -2.24
CA THR A 48 5.55 11.60 -2.69
C THR A 48 4.05 11.43 -2.45
N LEU A 49 3.48 10.27 -2.81
CA LEU A 49 2.04 10.00 -2.69
C LEU A 49 1.58 9.75 -1.24
N SER A 50 2.47 9.30 -0.38
CA SER A 50 2.22 9.01 1.04
C SER A 50 2.86 10.03 1.98
N SER A 51 3.21 11.22 1.46
CA SER A 51 3.84 12.27 2.26
C SER A 51 3.03 12.58 3.52
N GLY A 52 3.68 12.54 4.67
CA GLY A 52 3.05 12.74 5.97
C GLY A 52 2.32 11.53 6.55
N ILE A 53 2.37 10.37 5.90
CA ILE A 53 1.69 9.15 6.36
C ILE A 53 2.69 8.00 6.51
N GLN A 54 2.67 7.36 7.68
CA GLN A 54 3.57 6.26 7.99
C GLN A 54 3.10 4.94 7.36
N TRP A 55 4.07 4.15 6.90
CA TRP A 55 3.86 2.78 6.45
C TRP A 55 4.09 1.79 7.59
N HIS A 56 3.26 0.76 7.65
CA HIS A 56 3.34 -0.29 8.66
C HIS A 56 3.51 -1.68 8.04
N ASN A 57 4.11 -2.59 8.80
CA ASN A 57 4.13 -4.00 8.41
C ASN A 57 2.83 -4.69 8.85
N ILE A 58 2.34 -5.61 8.01
CA ILE A 58 1.22 -6.50 8.33
C ILE A 58 1.57 -7.93 7.92
N SER A 59 0.95 -8.95 8.48
CA SER A 59 1.13 -10.31 7.97
C SER A 59 0.49 -10.44 6.57
N GLY A 60 1.09 -11.25 5.69
CA GLY A 60 0.52 -11.49 4.35
C GLY A 60 -0.91 -12.06 4.41
N SER A 61 -1.24 -12.86 5.42
CA SER A 61 -2.60 -13.37 5.66
C SER A 61 -3.62 -12.28 5.98
N ALA A 62 -3.18 -11.14 6.51
CA ALA A 62 -4.03 -10.00 6.83
C ALA A 62 -3.89 -8.85 5.80
N ASN A 63 -3.10 -9.05 4.74
CA ASN A 63 -2.93 -8.08 3.68
C ASN A 63 -4.10 -8.17 2.68
N PRO A 64 -5.03 -7.20 2.64
CA PRO A 64 -6.16 -7.27 1.70
C PRO A 64 -5.72 -7.19 0.23
N ALA A 65 -4.51 -6.69 -0.06
CA ALA A 65 -3.99 -6.66 -1.43
C ALA A 65 -3.73 -8.06 -2.01
N ASP A 66 -3.48 -9.06 -1.17
CA ASP A 66 -3.30 -10.44 -1.62
C ASP A 66 -4.60 -11.01 -2.20
N LEU A 67 -5.75 -10.68 -1.61
CA LEU A 67 -7.06 -11.08 -2.13
C LEU A 67 -7.29 -10.51 -3.54
N ALA A 68 -6.92 -9.25 -3.74
CA ALA A 68 -7.09 -8.57 -5.02
C ALA A 68 -6.12 -9.07 -6.11
N THR A 69 -4.91 -9.50 -5.74
CA THR A 69 -3.87 -9.89 -6.70
C THR A 69 -3.82 -11.38 -7.00
N ARG A 70 -4.08 -12.24 -6.01
CA ARG A 70 -4.13 -13.71 -6.20
C ARG A 70 -5.48 -14.18 -6.75
N GLY A 71 -6.51 -13.36 -6.60
CA GLY A 71 -7.88 -13.75 -6.83
C GLY A 71 -8.41 -14.59 -5.66
N VAL A 72 -9.70 -14.44 -5.40
CA VAL A 72 -10.40 -15.15 -4.33
C VAL A 72 -11.79 -15.51 -4.84
N SER A 73 -12.32 -16.66 -4.41
CA SER A 73 -13.67 -17.05 -4.79
C SER A 73 -14.70 -16.07 -4.24
N SER A 74 -15.79 -15.86 -4.97
CA SER A 74 -16.91 -15.02 -4.52
C SER A 74 -17.47 -15.48 -3.17
N SER A 75 -17.50 -16.80 -2.92
CA SER A 75 -17.90 -17.38 -1.63
C SER A 75 -17.02 -16.94 -0.48
N THR A 76 -15.70 -16.89 -0.67
CA THR A 76 -14.74 -16.48 0.35
C THR A 76 -14.77 -14.97 0.58
N LEU A 77 -15.06 -14.17 -0.45
CA LEU A 77 -15.27 -12.73 -0.30
C LEU A 77 -16.46 -12.40 0.58
N LEU A 78 -17.58 -13.13 0.44
CA LEU A 78 -18.79 -12.90 1.23
C LEU A 78 -18.63 -13.16 2.73
N THR A 79 -17.65 -13.97 3.12
CA THR A 79 -17.39 -14.31 4.53
C THR A 79 -16.21 -13.54 5.15
N SER A 80 -15.52 -12.71 4.38
CA SER A 80 -14.31 -11.98 4.82
C SER A 80 -14.59 -10.50 5.18
N ILE A 81 -15.86 -10.10 5.28
CA ILE A 81 -16.31 -8.73 5.62
C ILE A 81 -17.00 -8.76 6.98
#